data_AF-A0A3C1US79-F1
#
_entry.id   AF-A0A3C1US79-F1
#
_cell.length_a   1.000
_cell.length_b   1.000
_cell.length_c   1.000
_cell.angle_alpha   90.00
_cell.angle_beta   90.00
_cell.angle_gamma   90.00
#
_symmetry.space_group_name_H-M   'P 1'
#
loop_
_entity.id
_entity.type
_entity.pdbx_description
1 polymer ?
#
loop_
_entity_poly.entity_id
_entity_poly.type
_entity_poly.pdbx_seq_one_letter_code
_entity_poly.pdbx_strand_id
1 'polypeptide(L)'
;MLSFSVLPELLHAHVGGHPSVHDTVAAITLRMKSAFTETELKTLTPYQVEEFLNEEEKKILSTEHVHFRVNVPVVVSIIRDRSLKSQPFWIRGNGWNLTGIV
;
A
#
# COMPACT_ATOMS: atom_id res chain seq x y z
N MET A 1 -47.92 11.74 -11.99
CA MET A 1 -46.86 10.72 -12.20
C MET A 1 -45.56 11.28 -11.64
N LEU A 2 -45.16 10.83 -10.46
CA LEU A 2 -43.88 11.21 -9.86
C LEU A 2 -42.81 10.28 -10.43
N SER A 3 -41.98 10.81 -11.32
CA SER A 3 -40.85 10.10 -11.90
C SER A 3 -39.69 10.16 -10.92
N PHE A 4 -39.48 9.09 -10.15
CA PHE A 4 -38.25 8.92 -9.39
C PHE A 4 -37.15 8.48 -10.36
N SER A 5 -36.27 9.41 -10.72
CA SER A 5 -35.01 9.08 -11.38
C SER A 5 -34.11 8.40 -10.37
N VAL A 6 -34.02 7.07 -10.43
CA VAL A 6 -32.98 6.32 -9.72
C VAL A 6 -31.69 6.56 -10.49
N LEU A 7 -30.85 7.48 -9.99
CA LEU A 7 -29.45 7.54 -10.40
C LEU A 7 -28.81 6.20 -9.99
N PRO A 8 -28.20 5.44 -10.92
CA PRO A 8 -27.38 4.33 -10.54
C PRO A 8 -26.15 4.93 -9.86
N GLU A 9 -26.11 4.89 -8.53
CA GLU A 9 -24.83 4.89 -7.84
C GLU A 9 -24.07 3.70 -8.41
N LEU A 10 -23.12 4.00 -9.30
CA LEU A 10 -22.07 3.05 -9.67
C LEU A 10 -21.40 2.67 -8.37
N LEU A 11 -21.81 1.53 -7.82
CA LEU A 11 -21.25 0.83 -6.68
C LEU A 11 -19.75 0.59 -6.94
N HIS A 12 -18.94 1.61 -6.73
CA HIS A 12 -17.51 1.50 -6.53
C HIS A 12 -17.32 1.00 -5.10
N ALA A 13 -17.76 -0.23 -4.84
CA ALA A 13 -17.57 -0.90 -3.55
C ALA A 13 -16.09 -1.15 -3.22
N HIS A 14 -15.15 -0.71 -4.06
CA HIS A 14 -13.73 -1.01 -3.96
C HIS A 14 -12.84 0.15 -3.55
N VAL A 15 -13.32 1.41 -3.56
CA VAL A 15 -12.47 2.58 -3.32
C VAL A 15 -13.26 3.68 -2.60
N GLY A 16 -12.82 4.07 -1.40
CA GLY A 16 -13.31 5.27 -0.74
C GLY A 16 -12.83 6.55 -1.45
N GLY A 17 -12.97 7.73 -0.84
CA GLY A 17 -12.42 8.98 -1.39
C GLY A 17 -10.88 9.10 -1.37
N HIS A 18 -10.16 7.97 -1.34
CA HIS A 18 -8.71 7.87 -1.22
C HIS A 18 -8.14 6.84 -2.20
N PRO A 19 -6.85 6.93 -2.57
CA PRO A 19 -6.24 5.98 -3.51
C PRO A 19 -6.35 4.52 -3.03
N SER A 20 -6.65 3.61 -3.95
CA SER A 20 -6.77 2.18 -3.67
C SER A 20 -5.41 1.49 -3.67
N VAL A 21 -5.05 0.86 -2.55
CA VAL A 21 -3.89 -0.04 -2.47
C VAL A 21 -4.00 -1.17 -3.49
N HIS A 22 -5.18 -1.79 -3.58
CA HIS A 22 -5.43 -2.91 -4.49
C HIS A 22 -5.13 -2.52 -5.94
N ASP A 23 -5.70 -1.40 -6.39
CA ASP A 23 -5.55 -0.96 -7.78
C ASP A 23 -4.12 -0.52 -8.07
N THR A 24 -3.47 0.09 -7.08
CA THR A 24 -2.05 0.44 -7.15
C THR A 24 -1.18 -0.80 -7.32
N VAL A 25 -1.38 -1.84 -6.51
CA VAL A 25 -0.65 -3.12 -6.64
C VAL A 25 -0.95 -3.80 -7.98
N ALA A 26 -2.19 -3.77 -8.45
CA ALA A 26 -2.58 -4.33 -9.73
C ALA A 26 -1.88 -3.61 -10.91
N ALA A 27 -1.84 -2.27 -10.88
CA ALA A 27 -1.15 -1.46 -11.87
C ALA A 27 0.37 -1.71 -11.87
N ILE A 28 1.00 -1.75 -10.69
CA ILE A 28 2.42 -2.10 -10.53
C ILE A 28 2.69 -3.48 -11.14
N THR A 29 1.87 -4.47 -10.80
CA THR A 29 2.02 -5.86 -11.28
C THR A 29 1.93 -5.93 -12.80
N LEU A 30 0.99 -5.20 -13.41
CA LEU A 30 0.88 -5.12 -14.86
C LEU A 30 2.15 -4.51 -15.48
N ARG A 31 2.65 -3.42 -14.90
CA ARG A 31 3.86 -2.73 -15.36
C ARG A 31 5.11 -3.62 -15.23
N MET A 32 5.21 -4.39 -14.14
CA MET A 32 6.28 -5.37 -13.93
C MET A 32 6.22 -6.51 -14.95
N LYS A 33 5.03 -7.06 -15.24
CA LYS A 33 4.86 -8.12 -16.26
C LYS A 33 5.24 -7.67 -17.67
N SER A 34 5.13 -6.37 -17.96
CA SER A 34 5.59 -5.79 -19.24
C SER A 34 7.09 -5.50 -19.26
N ALA A 35 7.72 -5.28 -18.10
CA ALA A 35 9.12 -4.90 -18.00
C ALA A 35 10.09 -6.06 -17.81
N PHE A 36 9.62 -7.20 -17.28
CA PHE A 36 10.43 -8.35 -16.92
C PHE A 36 9.89 -9.65 -17.52
N THR A 37 10.79 -10.57 -17.84
CA THR A 37 10.44 -11.96 -18.16
C THR A 37 9.95 -12.72 -16.93
N GLU A 38 9.28 -13.85 -17.13
CA GLU A 38 8.81 -14.70 -16.03
C GLU A 38 9.97 -15.19 -15.13
N THR A 39 11.11 -15.50 -15.73
CA THR A 39 12.30 -15.93 -14.99
C THR A 39 12.84 -14.79 -14.13
N GLU A 40 12.94 -13.58 -14.68
CA GLU A 40 13.39 -12.41 -13.91
C GLU A 40 12.43 -12.10 -12.76
N LEU A 41 11.11 -12.09 -13.00
CA LEU A 41 10.09 -11.88 -11.97
C LEU A 41 10.23 -12.85 -10.78
N LYS A 42 10.58 -14.11 -11.03
CA LYS A 42 10.79 -15.12 -9.96
C LYS A 42 12.04 -14.90 -9.13
N THR A 43 12.98 -14.09 -9.62
CA THR A 43 14.27 -13.82 -8.98
C THR A 43 14.37 -12.44 -8.33
N LEU A 44 13.37 -11.57 -8.54
CA LEU A 44 13.37 -10.23 -7.96
C LEU A 44 13.42 -10.28 -6.44
N THR A 45 14.32 -9.48 -5.87
CA THR A 45 14.39 -9.22 -4.44
C THR A 45 13.38 -8.13 -4.05
N PRO A 46 12.92 -8.09 -2.77
CA PRO A 46 12.04 -7.00 -2.31
C PRO A 46 12.60 -5.60 -2.54
N TYR A 47 13.93 -5.43 -2.46
CA TYR A 47 14.60 -4.16 -2.70
C TYR A 47 14.55 -3.74 -4.18
N GLN A 48 14.73 -4.67 -5.11
CA GLN A 48 14.58 -4.39 -6.54
C GLN A 48 13.13 -4.05 -6.91
N VAL A 49 12.15 -4.71 -6.26
CA VAL A 49 10.73 -4.34 -6.42
C VAL A 49 10.51 -2.91 -5.92
N GLU A 50 11.08 -2.55 -4.77
CA GLU A 50 10.99 -1.19 -4.22
C GLU A 50 11.62 -0.13 -5.13
N GLU A 51 12.78 -0.39 -5.73
CA GLU A 51 13.42 0.51 -6.69
C GLU A 51 12.60 0.72 -7.97
N PHE A 52 11.77 -0.25 -8.34
CA PHE A 52 10.87 -0.15 -9.49
C PHE A 52 9.63 0.74 -9.22
N LEU A 53 9.30 0.97 -7.94
CA LEU A 53 8.16 1.80 -7.55
C LEU A 53 8.46 3.27 -7.76
N ASN A 54 7.48 4.01 -8.27
CA ASN A 54 7.55 5.46 -8.30
C ASN A 54 7.16 6.05 -6.92
N GLU A 55 7.40 7.36 -6.73
CA GLU A 55 7.17 8.01 -5.45
C GLU A 55 5.68 8.09 -5.03
N GLU A 56 4.76 8.17 -5.99
CA GLU A 56 3.32 8.13 -5.73
C GLU A 56 2.87 6.73 -5.26
N GLU A 57 3.33 5.68 -5.94
CA GLU A 57 3.10 4.29 -5.57
C GLU A 57 3.65 4.01 -4.16
N LYS A 58 4.89 4.43 -3.86
CA LYS A 58 5.48 4.30 -2.51
C LYS A 58 4.63 5.01 -1.46
N LYS A 59 4.16 6.23 -1.76
CA LYS A 59 3.29 6.99 -0.86
C LYS A 59 2.01 6.21 -0.56
N ILE A 60 1.28 5.78 -1.60
CA ILE A 60 0.03 5.03 -1.43
C ILE A 60 0.24 3.75 -0.62
N LEU A 61 1.26 2.95 -0.96
CA LEU A 61 1.54 1.71 -0.24
C LEU A 61 1.94 1.95 1.24
N SER A 62 2.52 3.11 1.55
CA SER A 62 2.94 3.46 2.92
C SER A 62 1.81 4.02 3.80
N THR A 63 0.78 4.65 3.20
CA THR A 63 -0.28 5.34 3.97
C THR A 63 -1.61 4.61 3.91
N GLU A 64 -2.00 4.05 2.75
CA GLU A 64 -3.38 3.63 2.49
C GLU A 64 -3.77 2.24 3.04
N HIS A 65 -2.84 1.49 3.63
CA HIS A 65 -3.15 0.19 4.24
C HIS A 65 -3.85 0.29 5.58
N VAL A 66 -3.40 1.22 6.43
CA VAL A 66 -3.87 1.34 7.81
C VAL A 66 -3.92 2.81 8.19
N HIS A 67 -5.13 3.30 8.45
CA HIS A 67 -5.39 4.67 8.86
C HIS A 67 -6.22 4.70 10.12
N PHE A 68 -5.94 5.68 10.97
CA PHE A 68 -6.70 5.91 12.19
C PHE A 68 -7.09 7.37 12.28
N ARG A 69 -8.32 7.63 12.71
CA ARG A 69 -8.76 8.95 13.15
C ARG A 69 -8.76 8.95 14.66
N VAL A 70 -8.00 9.86 15.27
CA VAL A 70 -7.90 10.00 16.72
C VAL A 70 -8.30 11.41 17.14
N ASN A 71 -8.95 11.52 18.29
CA ASN A 71 -9.35 12.79 18.91
C ASN A 71 -8.64 13.05 20.24
N VAL A 72 -7.74 12.14 20.64
CA VAL A 72 -6.89 12.22 21.83
C VAL A 72 -5.46 11.78 21.45
N PRO A 73 -4.42 12.19 22.18
CA PRO A 73 -3.06 11.71 21.94
C PRO A 73 -2.97 10.18 22.04
N VAL A 74 -2.25 9.55 21.12
CA VAL A 74 -2.05 8.09 21.07
C VAL A 74 -0.59 7.74 20.86
N VAL A 75 -0.21 6.52 21.26
CA VAL A 75 1.07 5.90 20.91
C VAL A 75 0.79 4.81 19.88
N VAL A 76 1.41 4.92 18.70
CA VAL A 76 1.33 3.90 17.65
C VAL A 76 2.60 3.05 17.71
N SER A 77 2.43 1.74 17.83
CA SER A 77 3.52 0.76 17.83
C SER A 77 3.37 -0.19 16.64
N ILE A 78 4.49 -0.47 15.95
CA ILE A 78 4.53 -1.43 14.85
C ILE A 78 5.28 -2.67 15.32
N ILE A 79 4.64 -3.83 15.19
CA ILE A 79 5.26 -5.13 15.43
C ILE A 79 5.43 -5.80 14.08
N ARG A 80 6.63 -6.33 13.81
CA ARG A 80 6.91 -7.09 12.59
C ARG A 80 7.61 -8.39 12.93
N ASP A 81 7.37 -9.40 12.10
CA ASP A 81 8.21 -10.60 12.12
C ASP A 81 9.62 -10.27 11.60
N ARG A 82 10.65 -10.71 12.34
CA ARG A 82 12.07 -10.55 11.97
C ARG A 82 12.54 -11.62 10.98
N SER A 83 11.80 -12.72 10.82
CA SER A 83 12.04 -13.73 9.78
C SER A 83 11.96 -13.13 8.38
N LEU A 84 11.14 -12.08 8.22
CA LEU A 84 11.11 -11.21 7.06
C LEU A 84 12.38 -10.36 7.03
N LYS A 85 13.37 -10.84 6.27
CA LYS A 85 14.73 -10.25 6.20
C LYS A 85 14.73 -8.82 5.67
N SER A 86 13.80 -8.47 4.78
CA SER A 86 13.65 -7.11 4.26
C SER A 86 12.80 -6.28 5.22
N GLN A 87 13.39 -5.24 5.81
CA GLN A 87 12.61 -4.23 6.52
C GLN A 87 11.72 -3.47 5.52
N PRO A 88 10.42 -3.26 5.79
CA PRO A 88 9.56 -2.44 4.93
C PRO A 88 10.12 -1.02 4.77
N PHE A 89 10.11 -0.50 3.54
CA PHE A 89 10.70 0.81 3.21
C PHE A 89 10.09 1.97 4.00
N TRP A 90 8.78 1.91 4.22
CA TRP A 90 8.03 2.94 4.95
C TRP A 90 8.33 2.97 6.45
N ILE A 91 8.96 1.92 7.01
CA ILE A 91 9.48 1.95 8.37
C ILE A 91 10.85 2.64 8.39
N ARG A 92 11.68 2.47 7.35
CA ARG A 92 13.02 3.07 7.29
C ARG A 92 13.00 4.60 7.23
N GLY A 93 12.01 5.18 6.55
CA GLY A 93 11.94 6.62 6.29
C GLY A 93 11.26 7.50 7.35
N ASN A 94 10.50 6.93 8.28
CA ASN A 94 9.47 7.67 9.01
C ASN A 94 9.77 7.97 10.50
N GLY A 95 11.04 8.06 10.89
CA GLY A 95 11.41 8.53 12.24
C GLY A 95 10.93 7.63 13.40
N TRP A 96 10.68 6.35 13.14
CA TRP A 96 10.29 5.38 14.15
C TRP A 96 11.44 5.08 15.11
N ASN A 97 11.15 5.09 16.42
CA ASN A 97 12.11 4.69 17.45
C ASN A 97 11.94 3.21 17.77
N LEU A 98 13.05 2.46 17.78
CA LEU A 98 13.03 1.05 18.22
C LEU A 98 12.77 1.00 19.73
N THR A 99 11.64 0.40 20.12
CA THR A 99 11.20 0.36 21.53
C THR A 99 11.63 -0.89 22.29
N GLY A 100 12.30 -1.85 21.64
CA GLY A 100 12.82 -3.05 22.29
C GLY A 100 11.77 -4.11 22.65
N ILE A 101 10.53 -3.97 22.17
CA ILE A 101 9.53 -5.04 22.19
C ILE A 101 10.03 -6.13 21.22
N VAL A 102 10.39 -7.30 21.76
CA VAL A 102 10.90 -8.47 21.02
C VAL A 102 9.90 -9.61 21.10
#